data_AF-A0A1B6AHB2-F1
#
_entry.id   AF-A0A1B6AHB2-F1
#
_cell.length_a   1.000
_cell.length_b   1.000
_cell.length_c   1.000
_cell.angle_alpha   90.00
_cell.angle_beta   90.00
_cell.angle_gamma   90.00
#
_symmetry.space_group_name_H-M   'P 1'
#
loop_
_entity.id
_entity.type
_entity.pdbx_description
1 polymer ?
#
loop_
_entity_poly.entity_id
_entity_poly.type
_entity_poly.pdbx_seq_one_letter_code
_entity_poly.pdbx_strand_id
1 'polypeptide(L)'
;MTTPYASMNTPELVALRGRLASSYVEAHRDGQDTEVHTTRLVAADSVLTAREAVHVLSRAQQAARWVEALAEHAPHRAATYAAEIERAAEAALSHAATLREQCAAVTAEGEQKR
;
A
#
# COMPACT_ATOMS: atom_id res chain seq x y z
N MET A 1 7.51 4.69 19.00
CA MET A 1 6.13 5.21 18.91
C MET A 1 5.35 4.30 18.00
N THR A 2 4.36 3.56 18.51
CA THR A 2 3.38 2.84 17.68
C THR A 2 2.61 3.87 16.86
N THR A 3 2.84 3.92 15.55
CA THR A 3 2.14 4.83 14.66
C THR A 3 0.64 4.49 14.66
N PRO A 4 -0.26 5.43 14.96
CA PRO A 4 -1.68 5.14 15.17
C PRO A 4 -2.39 4.57 13.93
N TYR A 5 -1.83 4.78 12.74
CA TYR A 5 -2.39 4.34 11.46
C TYR A 5 -2.50 2.82 11.31
N ALA A 6 -1.54 2.06 11.87
CA ALA A 6 -1.53 0.59 11.75
C ALA A 6 -2.71 -0.06 12.49
N SER A 7 -3.19 0.59 13.57
CA SER A 7 -4.31 0.10 14.39
C SER A 7 -5.70 0.43 13.82
N MET A 8 -5.81 1.37 12.89
CA MET A 8 -7.08 1.77 12.28
C MET A 8 -7.52 0.76 11.22
N ASN A 9 -8.81 0.47 11.08
CA ASN A 9 -9.27 -0.30 9.92
C ASN A 9 -9.16 0.51 8.61
N THR A 10 -9.35 -0.13 7.45
CA THR A 10 -9.21 0.55 6.15
C THR A 10 -10.19 1.73 5.99
N PRO A 11 -11.49 1.60 6.31
CA PRO A 11 -12.42 2.74 6.27
C PRO A 11 -11.99 3.93 7.13
N GLU A 12 -11.57 3.70 8.38
CA GLU A 12 -11.09 4.74 9.29
C GLU A 12 -9.87 5.47 8.74
N LEU A 13 -8.93 4.71 8.18
CA LEU A 13 -7.70 5.27 7.62
C LEU A 13 -7.94 6.08 6.35
N VAL A 14 -8.86 5.64 5.47
CA VAL A 14 -9.29 6.41 4.30
C VAL A 14 -9.95 7.71 4.73
N ALA A 15 -10.85 7.66 5.71
CA ALA A 15 -11.50 8.86 6.25
C ALA A 15 -10.48 9.83 6.87
N LEU A 16 -9.47 9.31 7.57
CA LEU A 16 -8.36 10.11 8.09
C LEU A 16 -7.53 10.74 6.97
N ARG A 17 -7.18 9.99 5.91
CA ARG A 17 -6.46 10.53 4.74
C ARG A 17 -7.21 11.71 4.13
N GLY A 18 -8.54 11.59 4.01
CA GLY A 18 -9.40 12.68 3.55
C GLY A 18 -9.29 13.94 4.42
N ARG A 19 -9.38 13.79 5.75
CA ARG A 19 -9.22 14.92 6.69
C ARG A 19 -7.85 15.56 6.61
N LEU A 20 -6.79 14.75 6.52
CA LEU A 20 -5.41 15.24 6.39
C LEU A 20 -5.21 16.01 5.08
N ALA A 21 -5.82 15.56 3.97
CA ALA A 21 -5.77 16.25 2.69
C ALA A 21 -6.49 17.60 2.76
N SER A 22 -7.67 17.66 3.38
CA SER A 22 -8.37 18.94 3.62
C SER A 22 -7.52 19.90 4.45
N SER A 23 -6.94 19.41 5.56
CA SER A 23 -6.09 20.24 6.43
C SER A 23 -4.83 20.74 5.71
N TYR A 24 -4.23 19.91 4.85
CA TYR A 24 -3.11 20.32 4.01
C TYR A 24 -3.48 21.48 3.08
N VAL A 25 -4.62 21.38 2.40
CA VAL A 25 -5.10 22.42 1.48
C VAL A 25 -5.40 23.73 2.21
N GLU A 26 -6.02 23.66 3.40
CA GLU A 26 -6.27 24.82 4.25
C GLU A 26 -4.96 25.47 4.71
N ALA A 27 -4.03 24.68 5.25
CA ALA A 27 -2.71 25.16 5.67
C ALA A 27 -1.93 25.81 4.51
N HIS A 28 -1.94 25.20 3.33
CA HIS A 28 -1.28 25.74 2.14
C HIS A 28 -1.91 27.07 1.70
N ARG A 29 -3.24 27.17 1.72
CA ARG A 29 -3.96 28.39 1.36
C ARG A 29 -3.65 29.54 2.33
N ASP A 30 -3.49 29.24 3.61
CA ASP A 30 -3.21 30.23 4.65
C ASP A 30 -1.71 30.55 4.79
N GLY A 31 -0.87 29.97 3.94
CA GLY A 31 0.59 30.15 3.97
C GLY A 31 1.26 29.55 5.22
N GLN A 32 0.59 28.59 5.88
CA GLN A 32 1.13 27.87 7.03
C GLN A 32 2.13 26.79 6.58
N ASP A 33 2.95 26.33 7.52
CA ASP A 33 3.80 25.16 7.29
C ASP A 33 2.95 23.91 7.03
N THR A 34 3.26 23.22 5.93
CA THR A 34 2.54 22.04 5.46
C THR A 34 3.31 20.73 5.64
N GLU A 35 4.53 20.77 6.16
CA GLU A 35 5.42 19.61 6.28
C GLU A 35 4.79 18.51 7.16
N VAL A 36 4.16 18.91 8.26
CA VAL A 36 3.48 17.99 9.18
C VAL A 36 2.30 17.29 8.49
N HIS A 37 1.53 18.01 7.67
CA HIS A 37 0.39 17.44 6.96
C HIS A 37 0.84 16.47 5.86
N THR A 38 1.89 16.85 5.12
CA THR A 38 2.51 16.00 4.10
C THR A 38 3.03 14.70 4.70
N THR A 39 3.79 14.79 5.80
CA THR A 39 4.34 13.61 6.49
C THR A 39 3.24 12.65 6.96
N ARG A 40 2.15 13.19 7.50
CA ARG A 40 1.02 12.38 7.97
C ARG A 40 0.22 11.77 6.81
N LEU A 41 0.06 12.48 5.70
CA LEU A 41 -0.56 11.96 4.48
C LEU A 41 0.24 10.79 3.91
N VAL A 42 1.55 10.96 3.76
CA VAL A 42 2.44 9.89 3.27
C VAL A 42 2.34 8.67 4.18
N ALA A 43 2.40 8.85 5.51
CA ALA A 43 2.29 7.73 6.44
C ALA A 43 0.95 6.98 6.36
N ALA A 44 -0.17 7.70 6.19
CA ALA A 44 -1.48 7.08 6.02
C ALA A 44 -1.59 6.33 4.69
N ASP A 45 -1.06 6.92 3.60
CA ASP A 45 -1.07 6.32 2.27
C ASP A 45 -0.19 5.07 2.21
N SER A 46 1.00 5.08 2.80
CA SER A 46 1.87 3.89 2.89
C SER A 46 1.18 2.70 3.54
N VAL A 47 0.36 2.92 4.58
CA VAL A 47 -0.40 1.84 5.23
C VAL A 47 -1.54 1.34 4.34
N LEU A 48 -2.25 2.22 3.65
CA LEU A 48 -3.30 1.83 2.69
C LEU A 48 -2.72 1.00 1.54
N THR A 49 -1.61 1.47 0.98
CA THR A 49 -0.91 0.80 -0.10
C THR A 49 -0.35 -0.56 0.33
N ALA A 50 0.21 -0.67 1.54
CA ALA A 50 0.64 -1.97 2.07
C ALA A 50 -0.53 -2.95 2.22
N ARG A 51 -1.71 -2.47 2.65
CA ARG A 51 -2.92 -3.30 2.74
C ARG A 51 -3.41 -3.75 1.38
N GLU A 52 -3.37 -2.87 0.39
CA GLU A 52 -3.73 -3.22 -0.99
C GLU A 52 -2.79 -4.28 -1.55
N ALA A 53 -1.47 -4.14 -1.34
CA ALA A 53 -0.49 -5.16 -1.76
C ALA A 53 -0.78 -6.52 -1.10
N VAL A 54 -1.03 -6.57 0.21
CA VAL A 54 -1.41 -7.81 0.91
C VAL A 54 -2.71 -8.39 0.36
N HIS A 55 -3.70 -7.56 0.06
CA HIS A 55 -4.96 -8.00 -0.53
C HIS A 55 -4.74 -8.63 -1.91
N VAL A 56 -3.99 -7.96 -2.80
CA VAL A 56 -3.65 -8.46 -4.14
C VAL A 56 -2.91 -9.79 -4.06
N LEU A 57 -1.90 -9.89 -3.18
CA LEU A 57 -1.14 -11.14 -3.00
C LEU A 57 -2.01 -12.29 -2.48
N SER A 58 -2.89 -12.01 -1.52
CA SER A 58 -3.83 -13.02 -1.00
C SER A 58 -4.77 -13.51 -2.09
N ARG A 59 -5.28 -12.60 -2.94
CA ARG A 59 -6.13 -12.96 -4.08
C ARG A 59 -5.36 -13.74 -5.14
N ALA A 60 -4.12 -13.35 -5.44
CA ALA A 60 -3.26 -14.06 -6.37
C ALA A 60 -3.03 -15.51 -5.92
N GLN A 61 -2.74 -15.72 -4.63
CA GLN A 61 -2.58 -17.06 -4.04
C GLN A 61 -3.86 -17.90 -4.15
N GLN A 62 -5.03 -17.30 -3.89
CA GLN A 62 -6.31 -17.99 -4.04
C GLN A 62 -6.60 -18.34 -5.51
N ALA A 63 -6.32 -17.41 -6.42
CA ALA A 63 -6.55 -17.59 -7.85
C ALA A 63 -5.60 -18.64 -8.45
N ALA A 64 -4.35 -18.73 -7.97
CA ALA A 64 -3.39 -19.76 -8.40
C ALA A 64 -3.94 -21.18 -8.17
N ARG A 65 -4.59 -21.43 -7.03
CA ARG A 65 -5.25 -22.72 -6.73
C ARG A 65 -6.37 -23.05 -7.71
N TRP A 66 -7.12 -22.04 -8.14
CA TRP A 66 -8.17 -22.20 -9.15
C TRP A 66 -7.59 -22.46 -10.54
N VAL A 67 -6.45 -21.83 -10.87
CA VAL A 67 -5.74 -22.05 -12.14
C VAL A 67 -5.20 -23.47 -12.24
N GLU A 68 -4.67 -24.03 -11.15
CA GLU A 68 -4.24 -25.43 -11.08
C GLU A 68 -5.40 -26.38 -11.41
N ALA A 69 -6.57 -26.18 -10.78
CA ALA A 69 -7.76 -26.98 -11.09
C ALA A 69 -8.28 -26.77 -12.53
N LEU A 70 -8.20 -25.53 -13.05
CA LEU A 70 -8.62 -25.23 -14.43
C LEU A 70 -7.71 -25.87 -15.46
N ALA A 71 -6.42 -26.06 -15.15
CA ALA A 71 -5.44 -26.63 -16.08
C ALA A 71 -5.81 -28.05 -16.54
N GLU A 72 -6.51 -28.82 -15.69
CA GLU A 72 -7.01 -30.16 -16.03
C GLU A 72 -8.07 -30.14 -17.13
N HIS A 73 -8.81 -29.03 -17.28
CA HIS A 73 -9.96 -28.94 -18.19
C HIS A 73 -9.75 -27.98 -19.36
N ALA A 74 -8.96 -26.91 -19.17
CA ALA A 74 -8.75 -25.85 -20.15
C ALA A 74 -7.35 -25.24 -20.02
N PRO A 75 -6.29 -25.96 -20.43
CA PRO A 75 -4.89 -25.58 -20.17
C PRO A 75 -4.50 -24.23 -20.79
N HIS A 76 -5.01 -23.92 -21.98
CA HIS A 76 -4.74 -22.62 -22.62
C HIS A 76 -5.35 -21.44 -21.85
N ARG A 77 -6.57 -21.60 -21.29
CA ARG A 77 -7.19 -20.56 -20.46
C ARG A 77 -6.50 -20.46 -19.10
N ALA A 78 -6.12 -21.59 -18.52
CA ALA A 78 -5.34 -21.63 -17.28
C ALA A 78 -4.01 -20.86 -17.43
N ALA A 79 -3.29 -21.05 -18.55
CA ALA A 79 -2.05 -20.33 -18.82
C ALA A 79 -2.24 -18.80 -18.93
N THR A 80 -3.33 -18.33 -19.56
CA THR A 80 -3.64 -16.89 -19.62
C THR A 80 -3.88 -16.32 -18.22
N TYR A 81 -4.68 -16.99 -17.40
CA TYR A 81 -4.95 -16.54 -16.03
C TYR A 81 -3.72 -16.62 -15.14
N ALA A 82 -2.87 -17.65 -15.29
CA ALA A 82 -1.59 -17.75 -14.58
C ALA A 82 -0.72 -16.51 -14.82
N ALA A 83 -0.53 -16.13 -16.09
CA ALA A 83 0.28 -14.98 -16.47
C ALA A 83 -0.30 -13.63 -16.00
N GLU A 84 -1.62 -13.52 -15.86
CA GLU A 84 -2.26 -12.33 -15.28
C GLU A 84 -2.03 -12.25 -13.76
N ILE A 85 -2.18 -13.38 -13.07
CA ILE A 85 -1.99 -13.48 -11.62
C ILE A 85 -0.52 -13.21 -11.25
N GLU A 86 0.42 -13.80 -11.99
CA GLU A 86 1.86 -13.60 -11.78
C GLU A 86 2.24 -12.12 -11.93
N ARG A 87 1.78 -11.45 -13.00
CA ARG A 87 2.03 -10.02 -13.20
C ARG A 87 1.45 -9.15 -12.07
N ALA A 88 0.24 -9.47 -11.61
CA ALA A 88 -0.37 -8.73 -10.50
C ALA A 88 0.39 -8.95 -9.19
N ALA A 89 0.85 -10.17 -8.91
CA ALA A 89 1.65 -10.50 -7.73
C ALA A 89 3.02 -9.82 -7.77
N GLU A 90 3.69 -9.83 -8.92
CA GLU A 90 4.99 -9.17 -9.12
C GLU A 90 4.87 -7.65 -8.91
N ALA A 91 3.84 -7.02 -9.47
CA ALA A 91 3.59 -5.59 -9.25
C ALA A 91 3.34 -5.27 -7.76
N ALA A 92 2.57 -6.10 -7.05
CA ALA A 92 2.32 -5.93 -5.63
C ALA A 92 3.59 -6.12 -4.77
N LEU A 93 4.43 -7.11 -5.10
CA LEU A 93 5.73 -7.33 -4.43
C LEU A 93 6.70 -6.18 -4.68
N SER A 94 6.77 -5.68 -5.91
CA SER A 94 7.59 -4.52 -6.27
C SER A 94 7.16 -3.29 -5.46
N HIS A 95 5.84 -3.03 -5.38
CA HIS A 95 5.31 -1.92 -4.60
C HIS A 95 5.64 -2.07 -3.09
N ALA A 96 5.49 -3.27 -2.54
CA ALA A 96 5.83 -3.55 -1.15
C ALA A 96 7.34 -3.37 -0.86
N ALA A 97 8.21 -3.73 -1.80
CA ALA A 97 9.65 -3.51 -1.69
C ALA A 97 9.99 -2.02 -1.64
N THR A 98 9.42 -1.22 -2.56
CA THR A 98 9.59 0.24 -2.56
C THR A 98 9.12 0.87 -1.26
N LEU A 99 7.95 0.48 -0.74
CA LEU A 99 7.47 0.97 0.55
C LEU A 99 8.42 0.64 1.70
N ARG A 100 9.00 -0.57 1.69
CA ARG A 100 9.97 -0.99 2.70
C ARG A 100 11.25 -0.15 2.65
N GLU A 101 11.76 0.12 1.45
CA GLU A 101 12.93 0.99 1.27
C GLU A 101 12.68 2.42 1.74
N GLN A 102 11.52 2.99 1.38
CA GLN A 102 11.11 4.32 1.83
C GLN A 102 10.98 4.39 3.36
N CYS A 103 10.39 3.37 3.98
CA CYS A 103 10.30 3.28 5.44
C CYS A 103 11.69 3.20 6.09
N ALA A 104 12.61 2.41 5.51
CA ALA A 104 13.98 2.27 6.02
C ALA A 104 14.77 3.58 5.95
N ALA A 105 14.61 4.34 4.85
CA ALA A 105 15.24 5.65 4.68
C ALA A 105 14.76 6.66 5.74
N VAL A 106 13.46 6.72 6.01
CA VAL A 106 12.89 7.62 7.03
C VAL A 106 13.39 7.25 8.44
N THR A 107 13.52 5.96 8.76
CA THR A 107 14.07 5.54 10.06
C THR A 107 15.55 5.92 10.23
N ALA A 108 16.36 5.79 9.18
CA ALA A 108 17.78 6.15 9.22
C ALA A 108 17.99 7.66 9.37
N GLU A 109 17.24 8.49 8.62
CA GLU A 109 17.31 9.96 8.75
C GLU A 109 16.86 10.46 10.13
N GLY A 110 15.89 9.78 10.75
CA GLY A 110 15.41 10.09 12.09
C GLY A 110 16.42 9.75 13.20
N GLU A 111 17.29 8.77 12.99
CA GLU A 111 18.39 8.43 13.90
C GLU A 111 19.59 9.38 13.75
N GLN A 112 19.88 9.87 12.54
CA GLN A 112 20.96 10.82 12.30
C GLN A 112 20.68 12.24 12.85
N LYS A 113 19.41 12.62 13.01
CA LYS A 113 18.98 13.94 13.52
C LYS A 113 18.74 13.98 15.03
N ARG A 114 19.01 12.89 15.77
CA ARG A 114 18.91 12.79 17.23
C ARG A 114 20.28 12.87 17.89
#